data_AF-A0A9E0WTU4-F1
#
_entry.id   AF-A0A9E0WTU4-F1
#
_cell.length_a   1.000
_cell.length_b   1.000
_cell.length_c   1.000
_cell.angle_alpha   90.00
_cell.angle_beta   90.00
_cell.angle_gamma   90.00
#
_symmetry.space_group_name_H-M   'P 1'
#
loop_
_entity.id
_entity.type
_entity.pdbx_description
1 polymer ?
#
loop_
_entity_poly.entity_id
_entity_poly.type
_entity_poly.pdbx_seq_one_letter_code
_entity_poly.pdbx_strand_id
1 'polypeptide(L)'
;MPDPAAVAALTPPLACPSCRAPMASRAVAGHNGATIALDLCHACRGLWFDEGESLRLSPEGIVDLFGDLNAHKDDAQTPLGRAMACPRCRRTLAEGVDLVRTGRYFTYRCPQRHGRFATFAAFMVEKGFVRQLTAPEIADLAERVRIIHCGSCGAPIDLRQHDACPYCHSALSLLDPKAVQQALADYQARAQRAAAGPRAPDLADALIRMEKDRERVRREEQKERWQGVRDTDDLWAVGLSQVWDWLGARAKS
;
A
#
# COMPACT_ATOMS: atom_id res chain seq x y z
N MET A 1 -26.43 7.85 17.73
CA MET A 1 -25.68 7.36 16.56
C MET A 1 -26.25 5.99 16.22
N PRO A 2 -26.60 5.69 14.96
CA PRO A 2 -27.13 4.38 14.63
C PRO A 2 -26.04 3.33 14.90
N ASP A 3 -26.45 2.22 15.47
CA ASP A 3 -25.60 1.06 15.76
C ASP A 3 -24.98 0.54 14.45
N PRO A 4 -23.64 0.38 14.34
CA PRO A 4 -23.01 -0.13 13.12
C PRO A 4 -23.52 -1.52 12.72
N ALA A 5 -24.04 -2.32 13.66
CA ALA A 5 -24.73 -3.58 13.37
C ALA A 5 -26.07 -3.36 12.64
N ALA A 6 -26.77 -2.25 12.91
CA ALA A 6 -28.02 -1.91 12.25
C ALA A 6 -27.83 -1.37 10.81
N VAL A 7 -26.67 -0.78 10.50
CA VAL A 7 -26.35 -0.28 9.15
C VAL A 7 -26.03 -1.43 8.18
N ALA A 8 -25.49 -2.55 8.67
CA ALA A 8 -25.24 -3.76 7.87
C ALA A 8 -26.53 -4.47 7.41
N ALA A 9 -27.64 -4.31 8.14
CA ALA A 9 -28.88 -5.05 7.88
C ALA A 9 -29.77 -4.49 6.74
N LEU A 10 -29.49 -3.29 6.23
CA LEU A 10 -30.37 -2.58 5.27
C LEU A 10 -29.84 -2.51 3.83
N THR A 11 -28.62 -3.01 3.57
CA THR A 11 -28.02 -2.97 2.21
C THR A 11 -28.10 -4.36 1.59
N PRO A 12 -28.63 -4.51 0.36
CA PRO A 12 -28.60 -5.80 -0.33
C PRO A 12 -27.15 -6.29 -0.49
N PRO A 13 -26.90 -7.59 -0.28
CA PRO A 13 -25.54 -8.13 -0.32
C PRO A 13 -24.93 -7.88 -1.70
N LEU A 14 -23.70 -7.38 -1.72
CA LEU A 14 -22.98 -7.18 -2.97
C LEU A 14 -22.78 -8.53 -3.68
N ALA A 15 -22.88 -8.52 -5.00
CA ALA A 15 -22.48 -9.68 -5.79
C ALA A 15 -20.95 -9.70 -5.91
N CYS A 16 -20.32 -10.85 -5.66
CA CYS A 16 -18.89 -11.00 -5.75
C CYS A 16 -18.37 -10.61 -7.14
N PRO A 17 -17.37 -9.70 -7.26
CA PRO A 17 -16.79 -9.31 -8.54
C PRO A 17 -16.24 -10.47 -9.37
N SER A 18 -15.82 -11.53 -8.67
CA SER A 18 -15.17 -12.70 -9.25
C SER A 18 -16.17 -13.80 -9.62
N CYS A 19 -16.89 -14.35 -8.64
CA CYS A 19 -17.78 -15.50 -8.84
C CYS A 19 -19.28 -15.17 -8.82
N ARG A 20 -19.66 -13.90 -8.59
CA ARG A 20 -21.04 -13.40 -8.46
C ARG A 20 -21.87 -13.97 -7.31
N ALA A 21 -21.31 -14.86 -6.49
CA ALA A 21 -21.94 -15.30 -5.24
C ALA A 21 -22.24 -14.11 -4.33
N PRO A 22 -23.30 -14.15 -3.51
CA PRO A 22 -23.59 -13.09 -2.55
C PRO A 22 -22.43 -12.95 -1.56
N MET A 23 -22.04 -11.72 -1.28
CA MET A 23 -21.02 -11.40 -0.28
C MET A 23 -21.66 -11.18 1.09
N ALA A 24 -21.00 -11.67 2.14
CA ALA A 24 -21.39 -11.45 3.52
C ALA A 24 -20.73 -10.15 4.00
N SER A 25 -21.55 -9.17 4.40
CA SER A 25 -21.07 -7.94 5.04
C SER A 25 -20.80 -8.22 6.52
N ARG A 26 -19.55 -8.02 6.95
CA ARG A 26 -19.11 -8.23 8.33
C ARG A 26 -18.54 -6.95 8.92
N ALA A 27 -19.04 -6.59 10.09
CA ALA A 27 -18.49 -5.53 10.91
C ALA A 27 -17.18 -6.00 11.56
N VAL A 28 -16.09 -5.27 11.33
CA VAL A 28 -14.78 -5.53 11.92
C VAL A 28 -14.22 -4.28 12.55
N ALA A 29 -13.30 -4.45 13.50
CA ALA A 29 -12.66 -3.33 14.17
C ALA A 29 -11.74 -2.55 13.22
N GLY A 30 -11.88 -1.22 13.26
CA GLY A 30 -11.04 -0.24 12.61
C GLY A 30 -10.22 0.56 13.63
N HIS A 31 -9.22 1.29 13.15
CA HIS A 31 -8.40 2.17 13.97
C HIS A 31 -9.27 3.17 14.74
N ASN A 32 -8.79 3.56 15.93
CA ASN A 32 -9.43 4.53 16.81
C ASN A 32 -10.85 4.14 17.26
N GLY A 33 -11.11 2.84 17.39
CA GLY A 33 -12.42 2.31 17.82
C GLY A 33 -13.51 2.44 16.75
N ALA A 34 -13.15 2.76 15.50
CA ALA A 34 -14.09 2.74 14.40
C ALA A 34 -14.55 1.31 14.09
N THR A 35 -15.71 1.17 13.47
CA THR A 35 -16.16 -0.09 12.87
C THR A 35 -16.15 0.06 11.35
N ILE A 36 -15.69 -0.98 10.66
CA ILE A 36 -15.63 -1.06 9.20
C ILE A 36 -16.50 -2.22 8.78
N ALA A 37 -17.38 -2.00 7.81
CA ALA A 37 -18.11 -3.09 7.16
C ALA A 37 -17.26 -3.60 6.01
N LEU A 38 -16.91 -4.88 6.02
CA LEU A 38 -16.20 -5.52 4.92
C LEU A 38 -17.08 -6.57 4.27
N ASP A 39 -17.01 -6.65 2.95
CA ASP A 39 -17.72 -7.66 2.19
C ASP A 39 -16.78 -8.85 1.91
N LEU A 40 -17.19 -10.04 2.35
CA LEU A 40 -16.44 -11.28 2.18
C LEU A 40 -17.20 -12.26 1.30
N CYS A 41 -16.49 -12.91 0.39
CA CYS A 41 -17.00 -13.99 -0.43
C CYS A 41 -16.31 -15.29 -0.03
N HIS A 42 -16.99 -16.14 0.75
CA HIS A 42 -16.46 -17.44 1.15
C HIS A 42 -16.32 -18.41 -0.02
N ALA A 43 -17.22 -18.31 -1.02
CA ALA A 43 -17.21 -19.18 -2.19
C ALA A 43 -15.88 -19.12 -2.95
N CYS A 44 -15.34 -17.92 -3.23
CA CYS A 44 -14.05 -17.77 -3.93
C CYS A 44 -12.92 -17.25 -3.03
N ARG A 45 -13.17 -17.11 -1.72
CA ARG A 45 -12.24 -16.52 -0.73
C ARG A 45 -11.75 -15.12 -1.11
N GLY A 46 -12.67 -14.31 -1.61
CA GLY A 46 -12.42 -12.95 -2.06
C GLY A 46 -12.93 -11.92 -1.05
N LEU A 47 -12.26 -10.78 -0.98
CA LEU A 47 -12.66 -9.62 -0.18
C LEU A 47 -12.90 -8.44 -1.12
N TRP A 48 -13.97 -7.70 -0.86
CA TRP A 48 -14.18 -6.38 -1.44
C TRP A 48 -13.94 -5.33 -0.36
N PHE A 49 -13.13 -4.34 -0.69
CA PHE A 49 -12.87 -3.18 0.14
C PHE A 49 -13.42 -1.96 -0.60
N ASP A 50 -14.34 -1.22 0.01
CA ASP A 50 -14.68 0.11 -0.48
C ASP A 50 -13.49 1.08 -0.24
N GLU A 51 -13.60 2.29 -0.78
CA GLU A 51 -12.49 3.24 -0.78
C GLU A 51 -11.95 3.52 0.63
N GLY A 52 -10.65 3.27 0.83
CA GLY A 52 -9.94 3.55 2.09
C GLY A 52 -10.18 2.54 3.22
N GLU A 53 -11.04 1.54 3.07
CA GLU A 53 -11.38 0.61 4.15
C GLU A 53 -10.21 -0.26 4.60
N SER A 54 -9.46 -0.85 3.67
CA SER A 54 -8.33 -1.71 4.04
C SER A 54 -7.26 -0.99 4.86
N LEU A 55 -7.10 0.33 4.67
CA LEU A 55 -6.12 1.14 5.39
C LEU A 55 -6.58 1.47 6.82
N ARG A 56 -7.89 1.35 7.09
CA ARG A 56 -8.49 1.69 8.38
C ARG A 56 -8.59 0.50 9.32
N LEU A 57 -8.31 -0.73 8.87
CA LEU A 57 -8.46 -1.94 9.68
C LEU A 57 -7.54 -1.95 10.89
N SER A 58 -8.10 -2.23 12.07
CA SER A 58 -7.31 -2.42 13.29
C SER A 58 -6.65 -3.79 13.32
N PRO A 59 -5.63 -3.98 14.16
CA PRO A 59 -5.02 -5.29 14.39
C PRO A 59 -6.06 -6.35 14.80
N GLU A 60 -7.01 -5.97 15.66
CA GLU A 60 -8.08 -6.84 16.15
C GLU A 60 -9.03 -7.23 15.01
N GLY A 61 -9.44 -6.25 14.19
CA GLY A 61 -10.31 -6.53 13.04
C GLY A 61 -9.65 -7.48 12.02
N ILE A 62 -8.33 -7.41 11.88
CA ILE A 62 -7.58 -8.34 11.04
C ILE A 62 -7.58 -9.77 11.62
N VAL A 63 -7.42 -9.91 12.93
CA VAL A 63 -7.52 -11.23 13.61
C VAL A 63 -8.92 -11.82 13.43
N ASP A 64 -9.96 -11.00 13.55
CA ASP A 64 -11.35 -11.44 13.37
C ASP A 64 -11.59 -11.97 11.94
N LEU A 65 -11.05 -11.28 10.93
CA LEU A 65 -11.09 -11.74 9.53
C LEU A 65 -10.32 -13.04 9.32
N PHE A 66 -9.19 -13.20 9.99
CA PHE A 66 -8.42 -14.44 9.92
C PHE A 66 -9.22 -15.61 10.50
N GLY A 67 -9.84 -15.42 11.67
CA GLY A 67 -10.68 -16.43 12.31
C GLY A 67 -11.86 -16.85 11.43
N ASP A 68 -12.50 -15.88 10.77
CA ASP A 68 -13.56 -16.09 9.80
C ASP A 68 -13.13 -17.00 8.64
N LEU A 69 -12.07 -16.60 7.94
CA LEU A 69 -11.64 -17.31 6.74
C LEU A 69 -11.03 -18.67 7.06
N ASN A 70 -10.47 -18.84 8.26
CA ASN A 70 -10.05 -20.13 8.78
C ASN A 70 -11.22 -21.06 9.10
N ALA A 71 -12.36 -20.53 9.58
CA ALA A 71 -13.57 -21.33 9.79
C ALA A 71 -14.12 -21.88 8.46
N HIS A 72 -13.91 -21.15 7.37
CA HIS A 72 -14.33 -21.51 6.01
C HIS A 72 -13.21 -22.14 5.15
N LYS A 73 -12.10 -22.59 5.75
CA LYS A 73 -10.92 -23.09 5.02
C LYS A 73 -11.16 -24.42 4.29
N ASP A 74 -12.12 -25.22 4.77
CA ASP A 74 -12.44 -26.54 4.24
C ASP A 74 -13.62 -26.49 3.25
N ASP A 75 -14.26 -25.32 3.11
CA ASP A 75 -15.36 -25.11 2.17
C ASP A 75 -14.88 -25.21 0.72
N ALA A 76 -15.73 -25.78 -0.13
CA ALA A 76 -15.47 -25.93 -1.55
C ALA A 76 -15.20 -24.56 -2.20
N GLN A 77 -13.99 -24.39 -2.74
CA GLN A 77 -13.57 -23.14 -3.34
C GLN A 77 -13.96 -23.07 -4.81
N THR A 78 -14.73 -22.03 -5.16
CA THR A 78 -15.02 -21.64 -6.53
C THR A 78 -13.80 -20.94 -7.14
N PRO A 79 -13.39 -21.31 -8.37
CA PRO A 79 -12.32 -20.62 -9.08
C PRO A 79 -12.62 -19.13 -9.28
N LEU A 80 -11.57 -18.32 -9.38
CA LEU A 80 -11.75 -16.90 -9.67
C LEU A 80 -12.25 -16.68 -11.10
N GLY A 81 -13.12 -15.68 -11.27
CA GLY A 81 -13.58 -15.24 -12.58
C GLY A 81 -12.45 -14.58 -13.38
N ARG A 82 -12.38 -14.88 -14.68
CA ARG A 82 -11.41 -14.27 -15.61
C ARG A 82 -11.60 -12.77 -15.79
N ALA A 83 -12.85 -12.29 -15.71
CA ALA A 83 -13.20 -10.89 -15.83
C ALA A 83 -13.99 -10.49 -14.61
N MET A 84 -13.56 -9.42 -13.94
CA MET A 84 -14.20 -8.93 -12.73
C MET A 84 -14.87 -7.58 -12.97
N ALA A 85 -16.10 -7.44 -12.50
CA ALA A 85 -16.87 -6.20 -12.60
C ALA A 85 -17.06 -5.57 -11.21
N CYS A 86 -16.95 -4.25 -11.13
CA CYS A 86 -17.21 -3.52 -9.90
C CYS A 86 -18.66 -3.77 -9.43
N PRO A 87 -18.89 -4.12 -8.16
CA PRO A 87 -20.22 -4.42 -7.67
C PRO A 87 -21.08 -3.15 -7.53
N ARG A 88 -20.45 -1.97 -7.50
CA ARG A 88 -21.12 -0.65 -7.42
C ARG A 88 -21.49 -0.09 -8.80
N CYS A 89 -20.53 0.01 -9.73
CA CYS A 89 -20.75 0.64 -11.04
C CYS A 89 -20.73 -0.30 -12.24
N ARG A 90 -20.52 -1.60 -12.04
CA ARG A 90 -20.50 -2.67 -13.06
C ARG A 90 -19.42 -2.55 -14.14
N ARG A 91 -18.56 -1.53 -14.08
CA ARG A 91 -17.38 -1.42 -14.97
C ARG A 91 -16.35 -2.49 -14.65
N THR A 92 -15.62 -2.92 -15.67
CA THR A 92 -14.49 -3.85 -15.53
C THR A 92 -13.47 -3.29 -14.55
N LEU A 93 -13.02 -4.12 -13.61
CA LEU A 93 -11.95 -3.77 -12.70
C LEU A 93 -10.61 -3.82 -13.42
N ALA A 94 -9.76 -2.84 -13.15
CA ALA A 94 -8.38 -2.82 -13.63
C ALA A 94 -7.53 -3.71 -12.73
N GLU A 95 -6.87 -4.71 -13.33
CA GLU A 95 -5.87 -5.53 -12.66
C GLU A 95 -4.61 -4.71 -12.36
N GLY A 96 -3.99 -4.96 -11.21
CA GLY A 96 -2.72 -4.35 -10.84
C GLY A 96 -1.94 -5.18 -9.82
N VAL A 97 -0.63 -4.92 -9.78
CA VAL A 97 0.31 -5.55 -8.84
C VAL A 97 0.83 -4.50 -7.88
N ASP A 98 0.80 -4.83 -6.60
CA ASP A 98 1.34 -4.01 -5.53
C ASP A 98 2.54 -4.69 -4.87
N LEU A 99 3.37 -3.88 -4.21
CA LEU A 99 4.61 -4.30 -3.56
C LEU A 99 4.55 -4.01 -2.06
N VAL A 100 4.88 -5.00 -1.25
CA VAL A 100 5.10 -4.88 0.20
C VAL A 100 6.42 -5.56 0.57
N ARG A 101 6.87 -5.39 1.82
CA ARG A 101 8.10 -6.00 2.33
C ARG A 101 8.14 -7.52 2.14
N THR A 102 6.99 -8.19 2.25
CA THR A 102 6.82 -9.64 2.16
C THR A 102 6.62 -10.15 0.73
N GLY A 103 6.49 -9.27 -0.27
CA GLY A 103 6.39 -9.65 -1.67
C GLY A 103 5.42 -8.83 -2.52
N ARG A 104 5.14 -9.35 -3.71
CA ARG A 104 4.13 -8.81 -4.64
C ARG A 104 2.77 -9.46 -4.40
N TYR A 105 1.70 -8.69 -4.53
CA TYR A 105 0.33 -9.22 -4.51
C TYR A 105 -0.53 -8.57 -5.58
N PHE A 106 -1.59 -9.27 -5.97
CA PHE A 106 -2.49 -8.88 -7.05
C PHE A 106 -3.79 -8.33 -6.49
N THR A 107 -4.28 -7.25 -7.10
CA THR A 107 -5.59 -6.67 -6.77
C THR A 107 -6.28 -6.16 -8.02
N TYR A 108 -7.61 -5.99 -7.91
CA TYR A 108 -8.45 -5.49 -8.98
C TYR A 108 -9.17 -4.22 -8.52
N ARG A 109 -8.89 -3.09 -9.15
CA ARG A 109 -9.34 -1.76 -8.71
C ARG A 109 -10.43 -1.21 -9.62
N CYS A 110 -11.42 -0.56 -9.04
CA CYS A 110 -12.40 0.16 -9.84
C CYS A 110 -11.78 1.46 -10.40
N PRO A 111 -11.81 1.72 -11.71
CA PRO A 111 -11.36 2.99 -12.29
C PRO A 111 -12.14 4.21 -11.80
N GLN A 112 -13.32 4.00 -11.19
CA GLN A 112 -14.15 5.04 -10.58
C GLN A 112 -13.94 5.15 -9.06
N ARG A 113 -12.91 4.49 -8.52
CA ARG A 113 -12.51 4.55 -7.10
C ARG A 113 -13.52 4.04 -6.08
N HIS A 114 -14.59 3.34 -6.50
CA HIS A 114 -15.54 2.72 -5.56
C HIS A 114 -14.89 1.73 -4.58
N GLY A 115 -13.79 1.09 -4.97
CA GLY A 115 -13.15 0.07 -4.15
C GLY A 115 -12.22 -0.84 -4.94
N ARG A 116 -11.78 -1.90 -4.27
CA ARG A 116 -10.94 -2.95 -4.86
C ARG A 116 -11.35 -4.33 -4.39
N PHE A 117 -11.12 -5.31 -5.25
CA PHE A 117 -11.17 -6.72 -4.93
C PHE A 117 -9.76 -7.24 -4.68
N ALA A 118 -9.61 -8.06 -3.64
CA ALA A 118 -8.39 -8.82 -3.35
C ALA A 118 -8.77 -10.23 -2.87
N THR A 119 -7.95 -11.23 -3.18
CA THR A 119 -8.11 -12.54 -2.56
C THR A 119 -7.61 -12.52 -1.13
N PHE A 120 -8.05 -13.50 -0.34
CA PHE A 120 -7.54 -13.64 1.02
C PHE A 120 -6.02 -13.80 1.06
N ALA A 121 -5.42 -14.56 0.14
CA ALA A 121 -3.97 -14.68 0.06
C ALA A 121 -3.30 -13.33 -0.23
N ALA A 122 -3.85 -12.52 -1.15
CA ALA A 122 -3.34 -11.18 -1.43
C ALA A 122 -3.44 -10.26 -0.21
N PHE A 123 -4.53 -10.36 0.56
CA PHE A 123 -4.68 -9.64 1.83
C PHE A 123 -3.66 -10.08 2.89
N MET A 124 -3.40 -11.39 3.01
CA MET A 124 -2.39 -11.90 3.94
C MET A 124 -0.97 -11.47 3.58
N VAL A 125 -0.65 -11.37 2.28
CA VAL A 125 0.59 -10.76 1.79
C VAL A 125 0.64 -9.29 2.17
N GLU A 126 -0.42 -8.53 1.86
CA GLU A 126 -0.53 -7.09 2.14
C GLU A 126 -0.28 -6.76 3.62
N LYS A 127 -0.88 -7.54 4.54
CA LYS A 127 -0.74 -7.33 5.98
C LYS A 127 0.49 -7.98 6.59
N GLY A 128 1.30 -8.69 5.79
CA GLY A 128 2.59 -9.22 6.20
C GLY A 128 2.54 -10.51 7.03
N PHE A 129 1.43 -11.25 6.98
CA PHE A 129 1.25 -12.51 7.74
C PHE A 129 1.86 -13.74 7.10
N VAL A 130 2.34 -13.59 5.88
CA VAL A 130 2.96 -14.68 5.13
C VAL A 130 4.42 -14.38 4.89
N ARG A 131 5.19 -15.45 4.78
CA ARG A 131 6.55 -15.41 4.26
C ARG A 131 6.60 -16.12 2.91
N GLN A 132 7.58 -15.75 2.11
CA GLN A 132 7.90 -16.48 0.89
C GLN A 132 8.59 -17.79 1.26
N LEU A 133 8.26 -18.86 0.54
CA LEU A 133 8.98 -20.11 0.65
C LEU A 133 10.37 -19.95 0.03
N THR A 134 11.37 -20.52 0.69
CA THR A 134 12.74 -20.59 0.16
C THR A 134 12.85 -21.68 -0.90
N ALA A 135 13.84 -21.60 -1.79
CA ALA A 135 14.03 -22.61 -2.83
C ALA A 135 14.13 -24.06 -2.29
N PRO A 136 14.82 -24.33 -1.15
CA PRO A 136 14.83 -25.67 -0.56
C PRO A 136 13.45 -26.13 -0.08
N GLU A 137 12.65 -25.23 0.51
CA GLU A 137 11.28 -25.55 0.96
C GLU A 137 10.36 -25.82 -0.22
N ILE A 138 10.52 -25.09 -1.33
CA ILE A 138 9.78 -25.35 -2.58
C ILE A 138 10.14 -26.73 -3.14
N ALA A 139 11.43 -27.09 -3.15
CA ALA A 139 11.89 -28.40 -3.61
C ALA A 139 11.30 -29.54 -2.75
N ASP A 140 11.39 -29.43 -1.42
CA ASP A 140 10.82 -30.40 -0.46
C ASP A 140 9.28 -30.49 -0.58
N LEU A 141 8.61 -29.37 -0.89
CA LEU A 141 7.18 -29.39 -1.17
C LEU A 141 6.86 -30.06 -2.51
N ALA A 142 7.67 -29.82 -3.55
CA ALA A 142 7.50 -30.40 -4.89
C ALA A 142 7.69 -31.93 -4.94
N GLU A 143 8.40 -32.49 -3.97
CA GLU A 143 8.52 -33.94 -3.76
C GLU A 143 7.23 -34.56 -3.23
N ARG A 144 6.53 -33.86 -2.33
CA ARG A 144 5.30 -34.34 -1.68
C ARG A 144 4.03 -33.98 -2.44
N VAL A 145 4.00 -32.80 -3.05
CA VAL A 145 2.84 -32.22 -3.73
C VAL A 145 3.30 -31.65 -5.07
N ARG A 146 2.80 -32.22 -6.17
CA ARG A 146 3.20 -31.79 -7.51
C ARG A 146 2.50 -30.50 -7.95
N ILE A 147 1.18 -30.45 -7.77
CA ILE A 147 0.34 -29.34 -8.23
C ILE A 147 -0.31 -28.69 -7.01
N ILE A 148 -0.13 -27.38 -6.87
CA ILE A 148 -0.87 -26.56 -5.90
C ILE A 148 -1.72 -25.53 -6.64
N HIS A 149 -2.80 -25.05 -6.01
CA HIS A 149 -3.55 -23.91 -6.53
C HIS A 149 -2.97 -22.61 -5.98
N CYS A 150 -2.75 -21.64 -6.86
CA CYS A 150 -2.33 -20.30 -6.48
C CYS A 150 -3.38 -19.67 -5.55
N GLY A 151 -3.01 -19.30 -4.32
CA GLY A 151 -3.93 -18.57 -3.43
C GLY A 151 -4.35 -17.20 -3.97
N SER A 152 -3.57 -16.62 -4.89
CA SER A 152 -3.81 -15.29 -5.46
C SER A 152 -4.75 -15.31 -6.67
N CYS A 153 -4.49 -16.15 -7.68
CA CYS A 153 -5.31 -16.21 -8.90
C CYS A 153 -6.12 -17.51 -9.07
N GLY A 154 -5.93 -18.52 -8.20
CA GLY A 154 -6.58 -19.83 -8.28
C GLY A 154 -5.98 -20.80 -9.31
N ALA A 155 -5.07 -20.34 -10.17
CA ALA A 155 -4.51 -21.16 -11.22
C ALA A 155 -3.64 -22.32 -10.66
N PRO A 156 -3.64 -23.50 -11.29
CA PRO A 156 -2.77 -24.60 -10.90
C PRO A 156 -1.30 -24.25 -11.20
N ILE A 157 -0.42 -24.57 -10.25
CA ILE A 157 1.04 -24.36 -10.32
C ILE A 157 1.71 -25.72 -10.18
N ASP A 158 2.54 -26.11 -11.15
CA ASP A 158 3.45 -27.25 -11.01
C ASP A 158 4.73 -26.79 -10.30
N LEU A 159 4.91 -27.24 -9.06
CA LEU A 159 6.02 -26.82 -8.19
C LEU A 159 7.40 -27.29 -8.70
N ARG A 160 7.45 -28.25 -9.62
CA ARG A 160 8.71 -28.71 -10.23
C ARG A 160 9.20 -27.79 -11.34
N GLN A 161 8.31 -26.97 -11.87
CA GLN A 161 8.58 -26.12 -13.03
C GLN A 161 8.64 -24.64 -12.65
N HIS A 162 7.99 -24.25 -11.55
CA HIS A 162 7.83 -22.86 -11.19
C HIS A 162 7.99 -22.61 -9.68
N ASP A 163 8.77 -21.59 -9.34
CA ASP A 163 8.97 -21.05 -7.98
C ASP A 163 8.02 -19.87 -7.65
N ALA A 164 7.25 -19.43 -8.65
CA ALA A 164 6.17 -18.46 -8.56
C ALA A 164 5.01 -18.89 -9.46
N CYS A 165 3.83 -18.29 -9.28
CA CYS A 165 2.71 -18.58 -10.17
C CYS A 165 3.05 -18.13 -11.62
N PRO A 166 2.93 -18.97 -12.65
CA PRO A 166 3.25 -18.55 -14.02
C PRO A 166 2.18 -17.62 -14.63
N TYR A 167 1.00 -17.55 -14.03
CA TYR A 167 -0.13 -16.76 -14.54
C TYR A 167 -0.16 -15.35 -13.97
N CYS A 168 -0.04 -15.23 -12.66
CA CYS A 168 -0.01 -13.95 -11.98
C CYS A 168 1.34 -13.65 -11.36
N HIS A 169 2.40 -14.43 -11.52
CA HIS A 169 3.74 -14.09 -10.97
C HIS A 169 3.78 -13.83 -9.45
N SER A 170 2.75 -14.23 -8.68
CA SER A 170 2.76 -14.14 -7.23
C SER A 170 3.75 -15.17 -6.67
N ALA A 171 4.54 -14.76 -5.69
CA ALA A 171 5.43 -15.66 -4.97
C ALA A 171 4.63 -16.76 -4.26
N LEU A 172 5.24 -17.94 -4.10
CA LEU A 172 4.69 -19.00 -3.27
C LEU A 172 4.80 -18.60 -1.80
N SER A 173 3.66 -18.32 -1.18
CA SER A 173 3.59 -17.84 0.19
C SER A 173 2.95 -18.89 1.09
N LEU A 174 3.57 -19.11 2.25
CA LEU A 174 3.03 -19.95 3.31
C LEU A 174 2.63 -19.08 4.49
N LEU A 175 1.50 -19.42 5.09
CA LEU A 175 1.09 -18.86 6.37
C LEU A 175 2.03 -19.37 7.45
N ASP A 176 2.78 -18.46 8.06
CA ASP A 176 3.81 -18.80 9.03
C ASP A 176 3.42 -18.28 10.42
N PRO A 177 3.29 -19.14 11.44
CA PRO A 177 2.87 -18.72 12.77
C PRO A 177 3.75 -17.63 13.38
N LYS A 178 5.06 -17.63 13.10
CA LYS A 178 5.98 -16.59 13.59
C LYS A 178 5.74 -15.28 12.85
N ALA A 179 5.52 -15.32 11.53
CA ALA A 179 5.15 -14.13 10.76
C ALA A 179 3.82 -13.54 11.25
N VAL A 180 2.84 -14.38 11.60
CA VAL A 180 1.58 -13.94 12.21
C VAL A 180 1.81 -13.23 13.53
N GLN A 181 2.55 -13.85 14.45
CA GLN A 181 2.88 -13.25 15.75
C GLN A 181 3.63 -11.92 15.61
N GLN A 182 4.63 -11.86 14.73
CA GLN A 182 5.40 -10.64 14.48
C GLN A 182 4.54 -9.53 13.90
N ALA A 183 3.72 -9.83 12.91
CA ALA A 183 2.83 -8.83 12.30
C ALA A 183 1.84 -8.28 13.33
N LEU A 184 1.21 -9.13 14.14
CA LEU A 184 0.30 -8.70 15.22
C LEU A 184 1.01 -7.83 16.26
N ALA A 185 2.22 -8.19 16.67
CA ALA A 185 3.03 -7.39 17.59
C ALA A 185 3.40 -6.02 17.00
N ASP A 186 3.82 -5.97 15.73
CA ASP A 186 4.13 -4.72 15.02
C ASP A 186 2.90 -3.81 14.93
N TYR A 187 1.74 -4.39 14.66
CA TYR A 187 0.46 -3.72 14.60
C TYR A 187 0.03 -3.14 15.96
N GLN A 188 0.15 -3.91 17.03
CA GLN A 188 -0.11 -3.43 18.40
C GLN A 188 0.86 -2.32 18.81
N ALA A 189 2.16 -2.47 18.51
CA ALA A 189 3.16 -1.44 18.80
C ALA A 189 2.89 -0.13 18.06
N ARG A 190 2.44 -0.20 16.80
CA ARG A 190 2.01 0.99 16.02
C ARG A 190 0.77 1.64 16.61
N ALA A 191 -0.24 0.84 17.00
CA ALA A 191 -1.46 1.36 17.65
C ALA A 191 -1.15 2.07 18.97
N GLN A 192 -0.28 1.49 19.81
CA GLN A 192 0.18 2.11 21.06
C GLN A 192 0.94 3.43 20.81
N ARG A 193 1.82 3.47 19.81
CA ARG A 193 2.52 4.71 19.42
C ARG A 193 1.56 5.78 18.91
N ALA A 194 0.56 5.40 18.12
CA ALA A 194 -0.46 6.33 17.64
C ALA A 194 -1.32 6.89 18.79
N ALA A 195 -1.72 6.04 19.74
CA ALA A 195 -2.49 6.43 20.92
C ALA A 195 -1.69 7.31 21.90
N ALA A 196 -0.38 7.08 22.01
CA ALA A 196 0.52 7.91 22.84
C ALA A 196 0.72 9.33 22.28
N GLY A 197 0.33 9.58 21.03
CA GLY A 197 0.59 10.83 20.33
C GLY A 197 2.08 11.10 20.07
N PRO A 198 2.43 12.18 19.37
CA PRO A 198 3.83 12.61 19.23
C PRO A 198 4.41 12.90 20.62
N ARG A 199 5.56 12.32 20.96
CA ARG A 199 6.25 12.71 22.19
C ARG A 199 6.74 14.14 22.05
N ALA A 200 6.59 14.95 23.11
CA ALA A 200 7.05 16.34 23.14
C ALA A 200 8.49 16.55 22.59
N PRO A 201 9.49 15.70 22.89
CA PRO A 201 10.82 15.81 22.28
C PRO A 201 10.82 15.58 20.76
N ASP A 202 10.01 14.65 20.24
CA ASP A 202 9.95 14.36 18.79
C ASP A 202 9.33 15.53 18.00
N LEU A 203 8.35 16.23 18.59
CA LEU A 203 7.75 17.43 18.00
C LEU A 203 8.73 18.61 18.04
N ALA A 204 9.44 18.80 19.15
CA ALA A 204 10.47 19.84 19.28
C ALA A 204 11.61 19.62 18.27
N ASP A 205 12.09 18.38 18.12
CA ASP A 205 13.14 18.04 17.15
C ASP A 205 12.69 18.21 15.70
N ALA A 206 11.43 17.88 15.39
CA ALA A 206 10.84 18.13 14.07
C ALA A 206 10.77 19.64 13.75
N LEU A 207 10.34 20.46 14.72
CA LEU A 207 10.31 21.92 14.59
C LEU A 207 11.72 22.51 14.42
N ILE A 208 12.70 22.03 15.20
CA ILE A 208 14.10 22.46 15.09
C ILE A 208 14.68 22.10 13.72
N ARG A 209 14.36 20.92 13.16
CA ARG A 209 14.78 20.53 11.81
C ARG A 209 14.17 21.45 10.75
N MET A 210 12.87 21.69 10.83
CA MET A 210 12.19 22.60 9.89
C MET A 210 12.79 24.00 9.92
N GLU A 211 13.12 24.52 11.11
CA GLU A 211 13.72 25.85 11.23
C GLU A 211 15.16 25.88 10.68
N LYS A 212 15.95 24.84 10.92
CA LYS A 212 17.30 24.69 10.33
C LYS A 212 17.28 24.59 8.81
N ASP A 213 16.29 23.90 8.25
CA ASP A 213 16.12 23.78 6.80
C ASP A 213 15.73 25.14 6.18
N ARG A 214 14.84 25.89 6.84
CA ARG A 214 14.51 27.27 6.45
C ARG A 214 15.73 28.19 6.50
N GLU A 215 16.58 28.06 7.52
CA GLU A 215 17.82 28.81 7.60
C GLU A 215 18.83 28.42 6.50
N ARG A 216 18.92 27.13 6.15
CA ARG A 216 19.76 26.66 5.04
C ARG A 216 19.33 27.27 3.72
N VAL A 217 18.04 27.19 3.40
CA VAL A 217 17.48 27.77 2.17
C VAL A 217 17.76 29.27 2.11
N ARG A 218 17.51 30.01 3.20
CA ARG A 218 17.85 31.46 3.26
C ARG A 218 19.33 31.74 3.02
N ARG A 219 20.24 30.90 3.55
CA ARG A 219 21.68 31.05 3.34
C ARG A 219 22.09 30.72 1.91
N GLU A 220 21.45 29.74 1.29
CA GLU A 220 21.65 29.38 -0.11
C GLU A 220 21.16 30.51 -1.04
N GLU A 221 19.94 31.02 -0.83
CA GLU A 221 19.40 32.19 -1.55
C GLU A 221 20.30 33.43 -1.39
N GLN A 222 20.83 33.68 -0.19
CA GLN A 222 21.78 34.78 0.03
C GLN A 222 23.10 34.55 -0.71
N LYS A 223 23.63 33.33 -0.74
CA LYS A 223 24.85 33.00 -1.48
C LYS A 223 24.63 33.13 -2.98
N GLU A 224 23.51 32.66 -3.52
CA GLU A 224 23.14 32.82 -4.92
C GLU A 224 22.97 34.30 -5.28
N ARG A 225 22.35 35.10 -4.40
CA ARG A 225 22.26 36.56 -4.59
C ARG A 225 23.63 37.24 -4.59
N TRP A 226 24.55 36.84 -3.70
CA TRP A 226 25.93 37.36 -3.68
C TRP A 226 26.78 36.86 -4.86
N GLN A 227 26.54 35.65 -5.36
CA GLN A 227 27.21 35.10 -6.54
C GLN A 227 26.69 35.75 -7.84
N GLY A 228 25.38 36.00 -7.94
CA GLY A 228 24.78 36.72 -9.07
C GLY A 228 25.22 38.19 -9.16
N VAL A 229 25.46 38.87 -8.03
CA VAL A 229 26.07 40.22 -8.00
C VAL A 229 27.53 40.20 -8.46
N ARG A 230 28.24 39.07 -8.29
CA ARG A 230 29.66 38.93 -8.66
C ARG A 230 29.87 38.57 -10.14
N ASP A 231 28.83 38.09 -10.81
CA ASP A 231 28.84 37.73 -12.24
C ASP A 231 28.45 38.92 -13.15
N THR A 232 27.97 40.03 -12.59
CA THR A 232 27.60 41.26 -13.33
C THR A 232 28.65 42.37 -13.33
N ASP A 233 29.77 42.22 -12.63
CA ASP A 233 30.82 43.25 -12.55
C ASP A 233 32.12 42.78 -13.21
N ASP A 234 32.17 42.87 -14.55
CA ASP A 234 33.45 42.98 -15.24
C ASP A 234 34.05 44.35 -14.94
N LEU A 235 34.70 44.47 -13.78
CA LEU A 235 35.40 45.67 -13.32
C LEU A 235 36.42 46.18 -14.35
N TRP A 236 36.88 45.32 -15.27
CA TRP A 236 37.71 45.71 -16.41
C TRP A 236 36.94 46.52 -17.45
N ALA A 237 35.69 46.14 -17.77
CA ALA A 237 34.84 46.86 -18.71
C ALA A 237 34.46 48.26 -18.17
N VAL A 238 34.19 48.38 -16.87
CA VAL A 238 33.90 49.66 -16.19
C VAL A 238 35.15 50.55 -16.10
N GLY A 239 36.35 49.97 -16.02
CA GLY A 239 37.61 50.71 -16.08
C GLY A 239 37.96 51.23 -17.48
N LEU A 240 37.70 50.43 -18.51
CA LEU A 240 37.99 50.79 -19.92
C LEU A 240 37.13 51.95 -20.42
N SER A 241 35.84 52.02 -20.05
CA SER A 241 34.97 53.13 -20.45
C SER A 241 35.43 54.47 -19.88
N GLN A 242 35.85 54.50 -18.62
CA GLN A 242 36.34 55.72 -17.96
C GLN A 242 37.67 56.22 -18.55
N VAL A 243 38.56 55.32 -18.95
CA VAL A 243 39.81 55.69 -19.65
C VAL A 243 39.52 56.26 -21.03
N TRP A 244 38.56 55.68 -21.76
CA TRP A 244 38.19 56.16 -23.09
C TRP A 244 37.52 57.54 -23.06
N ASP A 245 36.65 57.79 -22.09
CA ASP A 245 36.03 59.10 -21.88
C ASP A 245 37.07 60.16 -21.49
N TRP A 246 38.06 59.80 -20.67
CA TRP A 246 39.16 60.70 -20.31
C TRP A 246 40.07 61.05 -21.51
N LEU A 247 40.38 60.07 -22.37
CA LEU A 247 41.13 60.31 -23.61
C LEU A 247 40.33 61.16 -24.62
N GLY A 248 39.01 60.92 -24.73
CA GLY A 248 38.11 61.68 -25.60
C GLY A 248 37.95 63.15 -25.18
N ALA A 249 37.92 63.42 -23.88
CA ALA A 249 37.85 64.79 -23.35
C ALA A 249 39.14 65.60 -23.62
N ARG A 250 40.29 64.94 -23.70
CA ARG A 250 41.60 65.58 -23.92
C ARG A 250 41.92 65.86 -25.40
N ALA A 251 41.17 65.25 -26.33
CA ALA A 251 41.29 65.49 -27.77
C ALA A 251 40.41 66.66 -28.27
N LYS A 252 39.59 67.27 -27.39
CA LYS A 252 38.70 68.41 -27.69
C LYS A 252 39.10 69.71 -26.98
N SER A 253 40.27 69.75 -26.34
CA SER A 253 40.87 70.96 -25.75
C SER A 253 42.27 71.18 -26.30
#